data_AF-A0AAT9WKU6-F1
#
_entry.id   AF-A0AAT9WKU6-F1
#
_cell.length_a   1.000
_cell.length_b   1.000
_cell.length_c   1.000
_cell.angle_alpha   90.00
_cell.angle_beta   90.00
_cell.angle_gamma   90.00
#
_symmetry.space_group_name_H-M   'P 1'
#
loop_
_entity.id
_entity.type
_entity.pdbx_description
1 polymer ?
#
loop_
_entity_poly.entity_id
_entity_poly.type
_entity_poly.pdbx_seq_one_letter_code
_entity_poly.pdbx_strand_id
1 'polypeptide(L)'
;MLMLSLLLAAVGAIAFYVIKKPATRREEEKDPEPDEYRYTEAKAIWDNYVPDSGQADTVQGELIRAVGRLRQEAMRNGNGNWDEGFEMLIDYLERHLTDPAVYPAATIATSKETLARLRQEQQPYLEFDLYDQLGERIVEYFSFYGTRPHTHNPLLLR
;
A
#
# COMPACT_ATOMS: atom_id res chain seq x y z
N MET A 1 41.47 35.48 -23.19
CA MET A 1 41.61 34.13 -23.76
C MET A 1 40.24 33.48 -23.73
N LEU A 2 39.85 32.89 -24.85
CA LEU A 2 38.50 32.54 -25.28
C LEU A 2 37.92 31.28 -24.58
N MET A 3 36.59 31.25 -24.51
CA MET A 3 35.62 30.12 -24.49
C MET A 3 35.20 29.56 -23.09
N LEU A 4 33.93 29.72 -22.65
CA LEU A 4 32.70 28.93 -22.94
C LEU A 4 32.84 27.48 -22.41
N SER A 5 31.93 26.81 -21.68
CA SER A 5 30.47 26.91 -21.47
C SER A 5 30.03 25.74 -20.55
N LEU A 6 28.90 25.91 -19.82
CA LEU A 6 27.83 24.90 -19.53
C LEU A 6 28.19 23.65 -18.67
N LEU A 7 27.33 23.03 -17.83
CA LEU A 7 25.91 23.13 -17.46
C LEU A 7 25.64 22.09 -16.33
N LEU A 8 24.63 22.34 -15.46
CA LEU A 8 23.74 21.36 -14.75
C LEU A 8 24.38 20.33 -13.78
N ALA A 9 23.77 19.80 -12.72
CA ALA A 9 22.64 20.09 -11.84
C ALA A 9 22.53 18.91 -10.83
N ALA A 10 21.65 19.09 -9.84
CA ALA A 10 20.87 18.07 -9.15
C ALA A 10 21.51 17.26 -8.01
N VAL A 11 20.99 17.55 -6.80
CA VAL A 11 20.26 16.62 -5.92
C VAL A 11 20.79 15.19 -5.90
N GLY A 12 21.49 14.83 -4.82
CA GLY A 12 21.93 13.46 -4.57
C GLY A 12 22.53 13.31 -3.18
N ALA A 13 21.78 13.66 -2.14
CA ALA A 13 22.21 13.53 -0.74
C ALA A 13 21.22 12.72 0.11
N ILE A 14 20.63 11.67 -0.48
CA ILE A 14 19.98 10.59 0.30
C ILE A 14 20.51 9.26 -0.23
N ALA A 15 21.80 9.06 -0.05
CA ALA A 15 22.39 7.75 0.12
C ALA A 15 23.04 7.79 1.49
N PHE A 16 22.61 6.92 2.41
CA PHE A 16 23.42 6.20 3.40
C PHE A 16 22.61 5.82 4.65
N TYR A 17 21.76 4.79 4.58
CA TYR A 17 21.56 3.90 5.73
C TYR A 17 20.94 2.55 5.33
N VAL A 18 21.76 1.65 4.77
CA VAL A 18 21.51 0.21 4.89
C VAL A 18 22.82 -0.45 5.31
N ILE A 19 22.77 -1.08 6.47
CA ILE A 19 23.87 -1.73 7.20
C ILE A 19 24.46 -2.84 6.33
N LYS A 20 25.77 -2.76 6.01
CA LYS A 20 26.49 -3.83 5.31
C LYS A 20 26.63 -5.07 6.21
N LYS A 21 25.95 -6.17 5.88
CA LYS A 21 26.29 -7.52 6.35
C LYS A 21 27.57 -8.03 5.62
N PRO A 22 28.42 -8.86 6.26
CA PRO A 22 29.69 -9.30 5.68
C PRO A 22 29.50 -10.28 4.51
N ALA A 23 30.41 -10.18 3.55
CA ALA A 23 30.33 -10.75 2.20
C ALA A 23 30.37 -12.29 2.17
N THR A 24 29.24 -12.91 1.86
CA THR A 24 29.18 -14.19 1.16
C THR A 24 28.94 -13.92 -0.33
N ARG A 25 29.61 -14.70 -1.20
CA ARG A 25 29.60 -14.68 -2.67
C ARG A 25 28.35 -13.97 -3.24
N ARG A 26 28.54 -12.79 -3.87
CA ARG A 26 27.48 -12.10 -4.60
C ARG A 26 27.05 -12.98 -5.76
N GLU A 27 25.96 -13.70 -5.57
CA GLU A 27 25.05 -13.97 -6.66
C GLU A 27 24.67 -12.59 -7.24
N GLU A 28 24.64 -12.45 -8.56
CA GLU A 28 24.17 -11.24 -9.21
C GLU A 28 22.71 -11.04 -8.78
N GLU A 29 22.49 -10.22 -7.76
CA GLU A 29 21.17 -9.82 -7.29
C GLU A 29 20.57 -8.99 -8.42
N LYS A 30 19.80 -9.67 -9.30
CA LYS A 30 19.05 -9.04 -10.36
C LYS A 30 18.08 -8.07 -9.69
N ASP A 31 18.09 -6.81 -10.12
CA ASP A 31 17.10 -5.85 -9.65
C ASP A 31 15.71 -6.47 -9.81
N PRO A 32 14.85 -6.43 -8.78
CA PRO A 32 13.52 -6.98 -8.86
C PRO A 32 12.76 -6.29 -9.99
N GLU A 33 11.91 -7.06 -10.68
CA GLU A 33 10.98 -6.45 -11.64
C GLU A 33 10.12 -5.39 -10.91
N PRO A 34 9.67 -4.32 -11.58
CA PRO A 34 8.96 -3.22 -10.92
C PRO A 34 7.80 -3.66 -10.01
N ASP A 35 7.04 -4.69 -10.43
CA ASP A 35 5.92 -5.25 -9.66
C ASP A 35 6.39 -6.01 -8.42
N GLU A 36 7.49 -6.76 -8.53
CA GLU A 36 8.12 -7.46 -7.40
C GLU A 36 8.66 -6.47 -6.37
N TYR A 37 9.19 -5.34 -6.82
CA TYR A 37 9.62 -4.24 -5.94
C TYR A 37 8.44 -3.67 -5.14
N ARG A 38 7.30 -3.37 -5.80
CA ARG A 38 6.10 -2.85 -5.12
C ARG A 38 5.47 -3.87 -4.17
N TYR A 39 5.46 -5.14 -4.54
CA TYR A 39 5.04 -6.22 -3.64
C TYR A 39 5.93 -6.27 -2.38
N THR A 40 7.24 -6.12 -2.55
CA THR A 40 8.20 -6.09 -1.45
C THR A 40 7.96 -4.89 -0.52
N GLU A 41 7.69 -3.71 -1.09
CA GLU A 41 7.34 -2.51 -0.31
C GLU A 41 6.02 -2.69 0.45
N ALA A 42 4.98 -3.22 -0.19
CA ALA A 42 3.70 -3.49 0.48
C ALA A 42 3.86 -4.48 1.64
N LYS A 43 4.66 -5.54 1.44
CA LYS A 43 5.03 -6.48 2.50
C LYS A 43 5.78 -5.78 3.64
N ALA A 44 6.72 -4.89 3.32
CA ALA A 44 7.44 -4.13 4.33
C ALA A 44 6.50 -3.19 5.12
N ILE A 45 5.47 -2.62 4.50
CA ILE A 45 4.45 -1.84 5.22
C ILE A 45 3.71 -2.75 6.20
N TRP A 46 3.27 -3.94 5.76
CA TRP A 46 2.61 -4.91 6.63
C TRP A 46 3.47 -5.27 7.85
N ASP A 47 4.70 -5.75 7.60
CA ASP A 47 5.58 -6.27 8.64
C ASP A 47 5.96 -5.22 9.70
N ASN A 48 6.02 -3.93 9.32
CA ASN A 48 6.47 -2.87 10.22
C ASN A 48 5.34 -2.10 10.90
N TYR A 49 4.14 -2.05 10.31
CA TYR A 49 3.08 -1.14 10.74
C TYR A 49 1.75 -1.81 11.07
N VAL A 50 1.57 -3.09 10.78
CA VAL A 50 0.37 -3.83 11.16
C VAL A 50 0.61 -4.57 12.47
N PRO A 51 -0.17 -4.30 13.53
CA PRO A 51 -0.05 -5.04 14.78
C PRO A 51 -0.62 -6.45 14.64
N ASP A 52 -0.21 -7.35 15.53
CA ASP A 52 -0.76 -8.71 15.60
C ASP A 52 -2.28 -8.72 15.85
N SER A 53 -2.80 -7.67 16.50
CA SER A 53 -4.22 -7.52 16.80
C SER A 53 -4.66 -6.06 16.84
N GLY A 54 -5.89 -5.79 16.41
CA GLY A 54 -6.50 -4.47 16.45
C GLY A 54 -6.19 -3.61 15.22
N GLN A 55 -6.50 -2.32 15.34
CA GLN A 55 -6.20 -1.30 14.34
C GLN A 55 -4.73 -0.89 14.42
N ALA A 56 -4.15 -0.53 13.28
CA ALA A 56 -2.77 -0.06 13.22
C ALA A 56 -2.67 1.41 13.69
N ASP A 57 -1.58 1.77 14.35
CA ASP A 57 -1.34 3.14 14.82
C ASP A 57 -1.00 4.13 13.68
N THR A 58 -0.77 3.63 12.46
CA THR A 58 -0.40 4.44 11.29
C THR A 58 -1.37 4.25 10.14
N VAL A 59 -1.55 5.28 9.31
CA VAL A 59 -2.49 5.26 8.19
C VAL A 59 -2.12 4.18 7.19
N GLN A 60 -0.86 4.10 6.79
CA GLN A 60 -0.40 3.08 5.83
C GLN A 60 -0.53 1.66 6.39
N GLY A 61 -0.30 1.48 7.70
CA GLY A 61 -0.55 0.21 8.38
C GLY A 61 -2.02 -0.15 8.34
N GLU A 62 -2.92 0.79 8.64
CA GLU A 62 -4.37 0.52 8.65
C GLU A 62 -4.90 0.25 7.25
N LEU A 63 -4.38 0.94 6.23
CA LEU A 63 -4.75 0.68 4.83
C LEU A 63 -4.36 -0.74 4.40
N ILE A 64 -3.12 -1.17 4.63
CA ILE A 64 -2.71 -2.52 4.21
C ILE A 64 -3.41 -3.60 5.04
N ARG A 65 -3.65 -3.33 6.33
CA ARG A 65 -4.46 -4.18 7.20
C ARG A 65 -5.88 -4.34 6.64
N ALA A 66 -6.53 -3.25 6.24
CA ALA A 66 -7.87 -3.27 5.66
C ALA A 66 -7.94 -4.15 4.40
N VAL A 67 -7.00 -4.00 3.47
CA VAL A 67 -6.89 -4.86 2.27
C VAL A 67 -6.73 -6.33 2.66
N GLY A 68 -5.83 -6.62 3.61
CA GLY A 68 -5.62 -7.97 4.12
C GLY A 68 -6.87 -8.58 4.75
N ARG A 69 -7.66 -7.79 5.50
CA ARG A 69 -8.92 -8.25 6.10
C ARG A 69 -9.98 -8.56 5.05
N LEU A 70 -10.16 -7.70 4.05
CA LEU A 70 -11.08 -7.94 2.94
C LEU A 70 -10.71 -9.22 2.18
N ARG A 71 -9.42 -9.38 1.83
CA ARG A 71 -8.91 -10.58 1.15
C ARG A 71 -9.15 -11.84 1.97
N GLN A 72 -8.78 -11.82 3.25
CA GLN A 72 -8.95 -12.98 4.12
C GLN A 72 -10.42 -13.37 4.27
N GLU A 73 -11.31 -12.38 4.37
CA GLU A 73 -12.75 -12.64 4.44
C GLU A 73 -13.28 -13.30 3.17
N ALA A 74 -13.00 -12.72 2.01
CA ALA A 74 -13.46 -13.27 0.75
C ALA A 74 -12.93 -14.70 0.53
N MET A 75 -11.63 -14.91 0.75
CA MET A 75 -10.99 -16.18 0.44
C MET A 75 -11.26 -17.30 1.44
N ARG A 76 -11.34 -16.97 2.74
CA ARG A 76 -11.47 -17.99 3.78
C ARG A 76 -12.91 -18.21 4.23
N ASN A 77 -13.72 -17.16 4.17
CA ASN A 77 -15.09 -17.17 4.69
C ASN A 77 -16.13 -16.97 3.60
N GLY A 78 -15.73 -16.66 2.35
CA GLY A 78 -16.66 -16.38 1.26
C GLY A 78 -17.56 -15.17 1.55
N ASN A 79 -17.06 -14.18 2.31
CA ASN A 79 -17.84 -13.06 2.86
C ASN A 79 -18.95 -13.44 3.85
N GLY A 80 -18.92 -14.66 4.43
CA GLY A 80 -19.96 -15.10 5.37
C GLY A 80 -20.01 -14.33 6.70
N ASN A 81 -18.93 -13.64 7.09
CA ASN A 81 -18.88 -12.76 8.27
C ASN A 81 -18.98 -11.28 7.88
N TRP A 82 -19.54 -10.97 6.71
CA TRP A 82 -19.64 -9.59 6.29
C TRP A 82 -20.57 -8.78 7.21
N ASP A 83 -20.12 -7.60 7.63
CA ASP A 83 -20.88 -6.69 8.47
C ASP A 83 -20.42 -5.24 8.22
N GLU A 84 -21.03 -4.30 8.93
CA GLU A 84 -20.74 -2.86 8.86
C GLU A 84 -19.25 -2.52 9.01
N GLY A 85 -18.48 -3.33 9.73
CA GLY A 85 -17.06 -3.15 9.88
C GLY A 85 -16.26 -3.42 8.60
N PHE A 86 -16.72 -4.24 7.63
CA PHE A 86 -16.08 -4.27 6.30
C PHE A 86 -16.44 -3.04 5.49
N GLU A 87 -17.67 -2.53 5.60
CA GLU A 87 -18.05 -1.27 4.96
C GLU A 87 -17.17 -0.12 5.47
N MET A 88 -16.92 -0.04 6.78
CA MET A 88 -15.99 0.93 7.36
C MET A 88 -14.55 0.80 6.82
N LEU A 89 -14.07 -0.43 6.59
CA LEU A 89 -12.74 -0.67 6.00
C LEU A 89 -12.69 -0.21 4.53
N ILE A 90 -13.73 -0.49 3.75
CA ILE A 90 -13.81 -0.03 2.36
C ILE A 90 -13.91 1.49 2.29
N ASP A 91 -14.73 2.12 3.13
CA ASP A 91 -14.85 3.58 3.19
C ASP A 91 -13.52 4.22 3.64
N TYR A 92 -12.78 3.57 4.53
CA TYR A 92 -11.45 4.01 4.92
C TYR A 92 -10.45 3.94 3.77
N LEU A 93 -10.45 2.85 3.01
CA LEU A 93 -9.65 2.71 1.79
C LEU A 93 -10.04 3.76 0.75
N GLU A 94 -11.32 3.93 0.46
CA GLU A 94 -11.79 4.89 -0.55
C GLU A 94 -11.36 6.31 -0.20
N ARG A 95 -11.48 6.72 1.06
CA ARG A 95 -11.08 8.05 1.52
C ARG A 95 -9.61 8.38 1.24
N HIS A 96 -8.71 7.40 1.36
CA HIS A 96 -7.26 7.63 1.22
C HIS A 96 -6.74 7.32 -0.17
N LEU A 97 -7.27 6.27 -0.80
CA LEU A 97 -6.83 5.80 -2.13
C LEU A 97 -7.51 6.55 -3.27
N THR A 98 -8.22 7.64 -2.97
CA THR A 98 -8.82 8.56 -3.95
C THR A 98 -8.37 10.00 -3.77
N ASP A 99 -7.25 10.23 -3.06
CA ASP A 99 -6.69 11.56 -2.87
C ASP A 99 -6.12 12.14 -4.19
N PRO A 100 -6.66 13.26 -4.72
CA PRO A 100 -6.18 13.86 -5.96
C PRO A 100 -4.80 14.51 -5.84
N ALA A 101 -4.23 14.67 -4.64
CA ALA A 101 -2.85 15.08 -4.47
C ALA A 101 -1.86 13.94 -4.77
N VAL A 102 -2.28 12.69 -4.58
CA VAL A 102 -1.45 11.50 -4.80
C VAL A 102 -1.70 10.88 -6.17
N TYR A 103 -2.97 10.76 -6.56
CA TYR A 103 -3.38 9.96 -7.71
C TYR A 103 -3.95 10.81 -8.84
N PRO A 104 -3.64 10.48 -10.11
CA PRO A 104 -4.34 11.07 -11.24
C PRO A 104 -5.79 10.56 -11.31
N ALA A 105 -6.66 11.33 -11.97
CA ALA A 105 -8.10 11.05 -12.04
C ALA A 105 -8.44 9.64 -12.55
N ALA A 106 -7.65 9.11 -13.50
CA ALA A 106 -7.83 7.74 -14.00
C ALA A 106 -7.60 6.69 -12.91
N THR A 107 -6.52 6.82 -12.13
CA THR A 107 -6.21 5.92 -11.00
C THR A 107 -7.27 6.01 -9.90
N ILE A 108 -7.80 7.21 -9.64
CA ILE A 108 -8.92 7.40 -8.71
C ILE A 108 -10.16 6.63 -9.18
N ALA A 109 -10.52 6.76 -10.47
CA ALA A 109 -11.66 6.05 -11.04
C ALA A 109 -11.51 4.53 -10.91
N THR A 110 -10.36 3.99 -11.30
CA THR A 110 -10.07 2.56 -11.16
C THR A 110 -10.09 2.10 -9.69
N SER A 111 -9.54 2.88 -8.76
CA SER A 111 -9.57 2.53 -7.33
C SER A 111 -11.00 2.47 -6.79
N LYS A 112 -11.88 3.37 -7.23
CA LYS A 112 -13.31 3.33 -6.89
C LYS A 112 -14.02 2.13 -7.48
N GLU A 113 -13.75 1.77 -8.73
CA GLU A 113 -14.30 0.57 -9.36
C GLU A 113 -13.87 -0.70 -8.64
N THR A 114 -12.58 -0.81 -8.30
CA THR A 114 -12.02 -1.92 -7.52
C THR A 114 -12.70 -2.03 -6.16
N LEU A 115 -12.81 -0.94 -5.41
CA LEU A 115 -13.46 -0.95 -4.09
C LEU A 115 -14.96 -1.26 -4.21
N ALA A 116 -15.65 -0.74 -5.23
CA ALA A 116 -17.05 -1.07 -5.49
C ALA A 116 -17.24 -2.56 -5.84
N ARG A 117 -16.28 -3.18 -6.54
CA ARG A 117 -16.30 -4.63 -6.80
C ARG A 117 -16.10 -5.41 -5.51
N LEU A 118 -15.11 -5.05 -4.69
CA LEU A 118 -14.82 -5.73 -3.43
C LEU A 118 -15.95 -5.58 -2.40
N ARG A 119 -16.74 -4.50 -2.47
CA ARG A 119 -17.92 -4.25 -1.62
C ARG A 119 -19.10 -5.20 -1.92
N GLN A 120 -19.09 -5.95 -3.02
CA GLN A 120 -20.18 -6.87 -3.36
C GLN A 120 -20.14 -8.11 -2.46
N GLU A 121 -20.67 -7.99 -1.25
CA GLU A 121 -20.75 -9.05 -0.23
C GLU A 121 -21.19 -10.41 -0.81
N GLN A 122 -22.30 -10.41 -1.55
CA GLN A 122 -22.91 -11.60 -2.13
C GLN A 122 -22.11 -12.23 -3.28
N GLN A 123 -21.02 -11.57 -3.72
CA GLN A 123 -20.15 -12.02 -4.81
C GLN A 123 -18.69 -11.87 -4.39
N PRO A 124 -18.19 -12.67 -3.44
CA PRO A 124 -16.81 -12.58 -2.97
C PRO A 124 -15.81 -12.63 -4.13
N TYR A 125 -14.80 -11.77 -4.07
CA TYR A 125 -13.76 -11.69 -5.10
C TYR A 125 -12.53 -12.49 -4.64
N LEU A 126 -12.17 -13.52 -5.40
CA LEU A 126 -11.22 -14.56 -4.98
C LEU A 126 -9.83 -14.44 -5.65
N GLU A 127 -9.70 -13.61 -6.68
CA GLU A 127 -8.43 -13.37 -7.36
C GLU A 127 -7.60 -12.30 -6.62
N PHE A 128 -6.28 -12.33 -6.82
CA PHE A 128 -5.35 -11.47 -6.09
C PHE A 128 -5.17 -10.07 -6.68
N ASP A 129 -5.36 -9.93 -7.99
CA ASP A 129 -5.09 -8.73 -8.78
C ASP A 129 -5.71 -7.45 -8.20
N LEU A 130 -6.96 -7.48 -7.75
CA LEU A 130 -7.60 -6.32 -7.14
C LEU A 130 -6.99 -5.95 -5.77
N TYR A 131 -6.59 -6.94 -4.97
CA TYR A 131 -5.94 -6.69 -3.68
C TYR A 131 -4.51 -6.20 -3.86
N ASP A 132 -3.78 -6.77 -4.83
CA ASP A 132 -2.42 -6.37 -5.19
C ASP A 132 -2.41 -4.94 -5.73
N GLN A 133 -3.36 -4.59 -6.60
CA GLN A 133 -3.55 -3.22 -7.08
C GLN A 133 -3.76 -2.24 -5.91
N LEU A 134 -4.60 -2.57 -4.93
CA LEU A 134 -4.77 -1.71 -3.75
C LEU A 134 -3.47 -1.63 -2.92
N GLY A 135 -2.71 -2.72 -2.81
CA GLY A 135 -1.38 -2.74 -2.22
C GLY A 135 -0.42 -1.75 -2.88
N GLU A 136 -0.37 -1.71 -4.21
CA GLU A 136 0.43 -0.73 -4.96
C GLU A 136 0.00 0.71 -4.67
N ARG A 137 -1.32 0.97 -4.63
CA ARG A 137 -1.84 2.30 -4.30
C ARG A 137 -1.42 2.71 -2.89
N ILE A 138 -1.38 1.79 -1.94
CA ILE A 138 -0.93 2.06 -0.56
C ILE A 138 0.56 2.39 -0.52
N VAL A 139 1.38 1.70 -1.33
CA VAL A 139 2.80 2.02 -1.47
C VAL A 139 2.98 3.44 -2.04
N GLU A 140 2.19 3.83 -3.04
CA GLU A 140 2.18 5.19 -3.59
C GLU A 140 1.76 6.24 -2.55
N TYR A 141 0.70 5.96 -1.79
CA TYR A 141 0.26 6.80 -0.67
C TYR A 141 1.40 7.02 0.33
N PHE A 142 2.04 5.93 0.74
CA PHE A 142 3.11 5.97 1.72
C PHE A 142 4.37 6.68 1.20
N SER A 143 4.70 6.49 -0.08
CA SER A 143 5.79 7.21 -0.74
C SER A 143 5.56 8.72 -0.77
N PHE A 144 4.32 9.16 -0.99
CA PHE A 144 3.95 10.57 -1.01
C PHE A 144 3.91 11.22 0.38
N TYR A 145 3.20 10.60 1.33
CA TYR A 145 2.95 11.19 2.65
C TYR A 145 3.96 10.81 3.73
N GLY A 146 4.72 9.73 3.54
CA GLY A 146 5.46 9.07 4.60
C GLY A 146 4.54 8.51 5.68
N THR A 147 5.09 8.28 6.87
CA THR A 147 4.32 7.76 8.01
C THR A 147 3.36 8.80 8.55
N ARG A 148 2.08 8.44 8.65
CA ARG A 148 1.02 9.32 9.20
C ARG A 148 0.35 8.63 10.37
N PRO A 149 0.05 9.35 11.48
CA PRO A 149 -0.68 8.76 12.60
C PRO A 149 -2.12 8.45 12.19
N HIS A 150 -2.63 7.30 12.60
CA HIS A 150 -4.02 6.89 12.43
C HIS A 150 -4.80 7.10 13.73
N THR A 151 -6.01 7.62 13.63
CA THR A 151 -6.93 7.74 14.77
C THR A 151 -7.88 6.55 14.76
N HIS A 152 -7.82 5.70 15.78
CA HIS A 152 -8.63 4.49 15.84
C HIS A 152 -10.13 4.80 15.85
N ASN A 153 -10.89 4.06 15.06
CA ASN A 153 -12.33 4.11 15.06
C ASN A 153 -12.88 3.14 16.14
N PRO A 154 -13.49 3.63 17.23
CA PRO A 154 -13.99 2.76 18.31
C PRO A 154 -15.14 1.84 17.88
N LEU A 155 -15.78 2.12 16.74
CA LEU A 155 -16.84 1.28 16.16
C LEU A 155 -16.28 0.16 15.27
N LEU A 156 -15.01 0.27 14.85
CA LEU A 156 -14.33 -0.77 14.07
C LEU A 156 -13.71 -1.80 15.01
N LEU A 157 -14.49 -2.82 15.36
CA LEU A 157 -14.12 -3.87 16.32
C LEU A 157 -13.27 -5.00 15.72
N ARG A 158 -12.63 -4.74 14.58
CA ARG A 158 -12.03 -5.76 13.71
C ARG A 158 -10.55 -5.60 13.62
#